data_AF-A0A8F2F251-F1
#
_entry.id   AF-A0A8F2F251-F1
#
_cell.length_a   1.000
_cell.length_b   1.000
_cell.length_c   1.000
_cell.angle_alpha   90.00
_cell.angle_beta   90.00
_cell.angle_gamma   90.00
#
_symmetry.space_group_name_H-M   'P 1'
#
loop_
_entity.id
_entity.type
_entity.pdbx_description
1 polymer ?
#
loop_
_entity_poly.entity_id
_entity_poly.type
_entity_poly.pdbx_seq_one_letter_code
_entity_poly.pdbx_strand_id
1 'polypeptide(L)'
;MRKQNWLGGFLALTLLLVPRFSLYAAEPTPTPTPAPTPDLNQVFPEKTGNALGDRGERTVRIQQRLRDLGYLSYRPTGYFMNMTQKAVTAFQNNHSLMADGAGVVGSETMEYLFSSLAKRKTVAPESGGVRPKDNPYPRAGSLTEWAVVNAVLPENAQFTVVDTATSIRFTAVRVGGQGHMDIVTADGESYQNYLKIFSGKVSSNKRPVVVEYDDQRYAASLYGMPHGENTGVGGGMQGYTCLYFQGSLSNGLGIVDAEHNANIQIAAKKEE
;
A
#
# COMPACT_ATOMS: atom_id res chain seq x y z
N MET A 1 65.72 -57.98 25.06
CA MET A 1 65.87 -56.50 25.13
C MET A 1 65.15 -55.87 23.93
N ARG A 2 64.26 -54.90 24.20
CA ARG A 2 63.74 -53.77 23.37
C ARG A 2 64.32 -53.60 21.94
N LYS A 3 63.65 -53.11 20.89
CA LYS A 3 62.34 -52.46 20.63
C LYS A 3 62.11 -52.40 19.09
N GLN A 4 60.85 -52.24 18.69
CA GLN A 4 60.32 -51.92 17.34
C GLN A 4 60.88 -50.61 16.73
N ASN A 5 60.77 -50.47 15.40
CA ASN A 5 60.41 -49.25 14.64
C ASN A 5 60.20 -49.60 13.15
N TRP A 6 59.46 -48.90 12.30
CA TRP A 6 58.13 -48.25 12.30
C TRP A 6 57.97 -47.81 10.83
N LEU A 7 56.90 -48.21 10.12
CA LEU A 7 56.62 -47.75 8.76
C LEU A 7 56.08 -46.32 8.81
N GLY A 8 56.82 -45.36 8.26
CA GLY A 8 56.35 -43.99 8.08
C GLY A 8 55.37 -43.92 6.91
N GLY A 9 54.09 -43.75 7.22
CA GLY A 9 53.06 -43.35 6.26
C GLY A 9 53.09 -41.84 6.03
N PHE A 10 53.04 -41.42 4.76
CA PHE A 10 52.80 -40.03 4.38
C PHE A 10 51.30 -39.75 4.46
N LEU A 11 50.88 -38.94 5.43
CA LEU A 11 49.56 -38.32 5.44
C LEU A 11 49.62 -37.04 4.60
N ALA A 12 48.96 -37.03 3.45
CA ALA A 12 48.73 -35.80 2.69
C ALA A 12 47.67 -34.97 3.41
N LEU A 13 48.10 -33.90 4.09
CA LEU A 13 47.23 -32.92 4.71
C LEU A 13 46.72 -31.96 3.62
N THR A 14 45.53 -32.23 3.07
CA THR A 14 44.82 -31.28 2.22
C THR A 14 44.33 -30.13 3.09
N LEU A 15 45.02 -29.00 3.01
CA LEU A 15 44.65 -27.73 3.62
C LEU A 15 43.34 -27.23 2.97
N LEU A 16 42.19 -27.48 3.60
CA LEU A 16 40.93 -26.86 3.22
C LEU A 16 40.99 -25.36 3.55
N LEU A 17 41.04 -24.54 2.51
CA LEU A 17 40.93 -23.09 2.59
C LEU A 17 39.50 -22.72 3.01
N VAL A 18 39.28 -22.50 4.30
CA VAL A 18 38.01 -21.96 4.81
C VAL A 18 37.97 -20.46 4.49
N PRO A 19 36.97 -19.94 3.78
CA PRO A 19 36.86 -18.50 3.57
C PRO A 19 36.63 -17.83 4.93
N ARG A 20 37.54 -16.94 5.32
CA ARG A 20 37.31 -16.05 6.47
C ARG A 20 36.26 -15.03 6.07
N PHE A 21 35.01 -15.28 6.46
CA PHE A 21 34.01 -14.22 6.49
C PHE A 21 34.44 -13.21 7.55
N SER A 22 34.91 -12.06 7.09
CA SER A 22 35.10 -10.90 7.95
C SER A 22 33.72 -10.51 8.48
N LEU A 23 33.50 -10.68 9.79
CA LEU A 23 32.34 -10.14 10.49
C LEU A 23 32.45 -8.62 10.44
N TYR A 24 31.93 -8.03 9.36
CA TYR A 24 31.61 -6.61 9.37
C TYR A 24 30.39 -6.46 10.27
N ALA A 25 30.57 -5.85 11.43
CA ALA A 25 29.43 -5.43 12.25
C ALA A 25 28.58 -4.51 11.36
N ALA A 26 27.33 -4.88 11.10
CA ALA A 26 26.39 -4.00 10.42
C ALA A 26 26.31 -2.71 11.23
N GLU A 27 26.72 -1.59 10.62
CA GLU A 27 26.51 -0.28 11.21
C GLU A 27 25.00 -0.11 11.48
N PRO A 28 24.59 0.46 12.63
CA PRO A 28 23.18 0.71 12.89
C PRO A 28 22.62 1.59 11.77
N THR A 29 21.69 1.04 11.00
CA THR A 29 20.97 1.75 9.96
C THR A 29 20.37 3.02 10.58
N PRO A 30 20.54 4.21 9.98
CA PRO A 30 19.93 5.42 10.52
C PRO A 30 18.41 5.20 10.62
N THR A 31 17.85 5.50 11.79
CA THR A 31 16.39 5.52 12.00
C THR A 31 15.75 6.35 10.88
N PRO A 32 14.73 5.83 10.16
CA PRO A 32 14.13 6.57 9.06
C PRO A 32 13.57 7.89 9.60
N THR A 33 14.12 8.99 9.08
CA THR A 33 13.54 10.31 9.28
C THR A 33 12.13 10.29 8.67
N PRO A 34 11.08 10.81 9.35
CA PRO A 34 9.76 10.91 8.75
C PRO A 34 9.88 11.58 7.38
N ALA A 35 9.33 10.94 6.35
CA ALA A 35 9.38 11.45 4.98
C ALA A 35 8.81 12.88 4.95
N PRO A 36 9.46 13.82 4.24
CA PRO A 36 9.01 15.20 4.18
C PRO A 36 7.59 15.27 3.62
N THR A 37 6.73 16.08 4.24
CA THR A 37 5.46 16.51 3.63
C THR A 37 5.77 17.04 2.22
N PRO A 38 5.03 16.64 1.17
CA PRO A 38 5.29 17.15 -0.17
C PRO A 38 5.29 18.68 -0.17
N ASP A 39 6.27 19.29 -0.82
CA ASP A 39 6.30 20.74 -1.01
C ASP A 39 5.09 21.16 -1.85
N LEU A 40 4.06 21.67 -1.19
CA LEU A 40 2.81 22.05 -1.83
C LEU A 40 3.00 23.12 -2.91
N ASN A 41 4.10 23.89 -2.87
CA ASN A 41 4.44 24.87 -3.90
C ASN A 41 4.99 24.23 -5.17
N GLN A 42 5.62 23.05 -5.07
CA GLN A 42 6.02 22.25 -6.24
C GLN A 42 4.84 21.50 -6.84
N VAL A 43 3.90 21.06 -6.00
CA VAL A 43 2.73 20.31 -6.43
C VAL A 43 1.63 21.23 -7.00
N PHE A 44 1.56 22.49 -6.53
CA PHE A 44 0.52 23.46 -6.90
C PHE A 44 1.07 24.89 -6.99
N PRO A 45 1.58 25.34 -8.14
CA PRO A 45 1.95 26.74 -8.31
C PRO A 45 0.73 27.67 -8.18
N GLU A 46 0.90 28.69 -7.33
CA GLU A 46 0.01 29.79 -6.92
C GLU A 46 -1.38 29.91 -7.60
N LYS A 47 -2.36 29.15 -7.09
CA LYS A 47 -3.76 29.56 -7.12
C LYS A 47 -4.33 29.50 -5.71
N THR A 48 -4.84 30.63 -5.21
CA THR A 48 -5.58 30.72 -3.95
C THR A 48 -6.94 30.06 -4.11
N GLY A 49 -7.16 28.94 -3.42
CA GLY A 49 -8.47 28.30 -3.33
C GLY A 49 -8.86 27.43 -4.53
N ASN A 50 -9.54 26.31 -4.28
CA ASN A 50 -10.42 25.69 -5.26
C ASN A 50 -11.86 25.69 -4.75
N ALA A 51 -12.80 26.14 -5.58
CA ALA A 51 -14.21 26.19 -5.25
C ALA A 51 -15.07 25.74 -6.44
N LEU A 52 -16.40 25.75 -6.25
CA LEU A 52 -17.37 25.40 -7.28
C LEU A 52 -17.14 26.19 -8.57
N GLY A 53 -17.03 25.47 -9.69
CA GLY A 53 -16.74 26.03 -11.02
C GLY A 53 -15.28 25.96 -11.45
N ASP A 54 -14.35 25.69 -10.53
CA ASP A 54 -12.93 25.60 -10.87
C ASP A 54 -12.59 24.36 -11.68
N ARG A 55 -11.55 24.49 -12.53
CA ARG A 55 -11.06 23.38 -13.36
C ARG A 55 -9.55 23.30 -13.47
N GLY A 56 -9.06 22.11 -13.81
CA GLY A 56 -7.65 21.85 -14.14
C GLY A 56 -6.98 20.82 -13.23
N GLU A 57 -5.67 20.64 -13.41
CA GLU A 57 -4.83 19.66 -12.71
C GLU A 57 -4.96 19.72 -11.18
N ARG A 58 -5.03 20.91 -10.60
CA ARG A 58 -5.24 21.10 -9.16
C ARG A 58 -6.56 20.47 -8.69
N THR A 59 -7.62 20.66 -9.46
CA THR A 59 -8.93 20.05 -9.18
C THR A 59 -8.88 18.53 -9.29
N VAL A 60 -8.16 17.98 -10.30
CA VAL A 60 -7.98 16.52 -10.44
C VAL A 60 -7.32 15.95 -9.19
N ARG A 61 -6.24 16.57 -8.72
CA ARG A 61 -5.50 16.14 -7.52
C ARG A 61 -6.33 16.21 -6.24
N ILE A 62 -7.11 17.28 -6.06
CA ILE A 62 -8.06 17.40 -4.93
C ILE A 62 -9.10 16.29 -4.98
N GLN A 63 -9.71 16.07 -6.15
CA GLN A 63 -10.71 15.02 -6.33
C GLN A 63 -10.13 13.63 -6.09
N GLN A 64 -8.91 13.37 -6.57
CA GLN A 64 -8.20 12.13 -6.33
C GLN A 64 -7.96 11.92 -4.84
N ARG A 65 -7.42 12.92 -4.13
CA ARG A 65 -7.16 12.81 -2.69
C ARG A 65 -8.44 12.62 -1.87
N LEU A 66 -9.51 13.35 -2.20
CA LEU A 66 -10.81 13.16 -1.55
C LEU A 66 -11.39 11.77 -1.81
N ARG A 67 -11.16 11.22 -3.00
CA ARG A 67 -11.56 9.85 -3.34
C ARG A 67 -10.76 8.82 -2.54
N ASP A 68 -9.44 8.98 -2.45
CA ASP A 68 -8.56 8.10 -1.67
C ASP A 68 -8.99 8.05 -0.20
N LEU A 69 -9.43 9.19 0.33
CA LEU A 69 -9.95 9.35 1.69
C LEU A 69 -11.44 8.95 1.84
N GLY A 70 -12.10 8.50 0.77
CA GLY A 70 -13.49 8.02 0.78
C GLY A 70 -14.57 9.10 0.83
N TYR A 71 -14.23 10.36 0.56
CA TYR A 71 -15.17 11.48 0.48
C TYR A 71 -15.79 11.65 -0.91
N LEU A 72 -15.14 11.14 -1.96
CA LEU A 72 -15.61 11.23 -3.35
C LEU A 72 -15.66 9.86 -4.02
N SER A 73 -16.82 9.46 -4.53
CA SER A 73 -17.01 8.18 -5.22
C SER A 73 -16.79 8.26 -6.74
N TYR A 74 -16.83 9.45 -7.33
CA TYR A 74 -16.79 9.65 -8.79
C TYR A 74 -15.38 9.91 -9.32
N ARG A 75 -15.18 9.64 -10.62
CA ARG A 75 -13.88 9.80 -11.30
C ARG A 75 -13.44 11.26 -11.18
N PRO A 76 -12.18 11.56 -10.81
CA PRO A 76 -11.64 12.89 -10.96
C PRO A 76 -11.80 13.34 -12.41
N THR A 77 -12.59 14.39 -12.61
CA THR A 77 -12.85 14.95 -13.93
C THR A 77 -12.01 16.20 -14.18
N GLY A 78 -11.41 16.74 -13.12
CA GLY A 78 -10.80 18.06 -13.16
C GLY A 78 -11.81 19.19 -13.15
N TYR A 79 -13.11 18.93 -12.94
CA TYR A 79 -14.16 19.95 -12.79
C TYR A 79 -14.74 19.93 -11.38
N PHE A 80 -14.57 21.04 -10.66
CA PHE A 80 -15.00 21.19 -9.28
C PHE A 80 -16.49 21.53 -9.27
N MET A 81 -17.34 20.51 -9.23
CA MET A 81 -18.80 20.66 -9.25
C MET A 81 -19.41 20.38 -7.86
N ASN A 82 -20.74 20.37 -7.76
CA ASN A 82 -21.48 20.15 -6.51
C ASN A 82 -21.01 18.91 -5.73
N MET A 83 -20.64 17.82 -6.43
CA MET A 83 -20.15 16.60 -5.77
C MET A 83 -18.78 16.79 -5.12
N THR A 84 -17.87 17.53 -5.78
CA THR A 84 -16.56 17.87 -5.20
C THR A 84 -16.72 18.83 -4.03
N GLN A 85 -17.59 19.84 -4.17
CA GLN A 85 -17.90 20.77 -3.08
C GLN A 85 -18.41 20.03 -1.84
N LYS A 86 -19.40 19.14 -2.00
CA LYS A 86 -19.92 18.31 -0.91
C LYS A 86 -18.85 17.42 -0.27
N ALA A 87 -17.97 16.82 -1.09
CA ALA A 87 -16.87 16.00 -0.60
C ALA A 87 -15.88 16.83 0.24
N VAL A 88 -15.54 18.04 -0.21
CA VAL A 88 -14.69 18.98 0.53
C VAL A 88 -15.37 19.42 1.82
N THR A 89 -16.65 19.79 1.80
CA THR A 89 -17.39 20.17 3.02
C THR A 89 -17.39 19.03 4.04
N ALA A 90 -17.65 17.79 3.59
CA ALA A 90 -17.60 16.63 4.47
C ALA A 90 -16.20 16.36 5.03
N PHE A 91 -15.15 16.55 4.22
CA PHE A 91 -13.77 16.45 4.66
C PHE A 91 -13.44 17.50 5.73
N GLN A 92 -13.73 18.78 5.45
CA GLN A 92 -13.49 19.87 6.37
C GLN A 92 -14.25 19.69 7.69
N ASN A 93 -15.50 19.22 7.66
CA ASN A 93 -16.28 18.92 8.86
C ASN A 93 -15.62 17.85 9.74
N ASN A 94 -14.99 16.84 9.14
CA ASN A 94 -14.31 15.78 9.89
C ASN A 94 -12.99 16.25 10.54
N HIS A 95 -12.51 17.43 10.17
CA HIS A 95 -11.21 17.99 10.59
C HIS A 95 -11.31 19.39 11.18
N SER A 96 -12.52 19.90 11.39
CA SER A 96 -12.78 21.25 11.91
C SER A 96 -12.17 22.39 11.07
N LEU A 97 -12.07 22.23 9.75
CA LEU A 97 -11.41 23.17 8.81
C LEU A 97 -12.40 24.15 8.15
N MET A 98 -13.45 24.55 8.86
CA MET A 98 -14.52 25.40 8.28
C MET A 98 -14.09 26.85 8.03
N ALA A 99 -12.91 27.27 8.51
CA ALA A 99 -12.40 28.63 8.36
C ALA A 99 -12.23 29.06 6.89
N ASP A 100 -11.93 28.11 5.99
CA ASP A 100 -11.82 28.35 4.54
C ASP A 100 -13.19 28.57 3.85
N GLY A 101 -14.29 28.28 4.54
CA GLY A 101 -15.64 28.26 3.98
C GLY A 101 -16.05 26.88 3.48
N ALA A 102 -17.35 26.59 3.59
CA ALA A 102 -17.90 25.27 3.29
C ALA A 102 -17.70 24.89 1.81
N GLY A 103 -16.91 23.83 1.60
CA GLY A 103 -16.67 23.29 0.26
C GLY A 103 -15.67 24.10 -0.57
N VAL A 104 -14.92 25.00 0.06
CA VAL A 104 -13.81 25.76 -0.53
C VAL A 104 -12.50 25.16 -0.04
N VAL A 105 -11.60 24.79 -0.94
CA VAL A 105 -10.26 24.29 -0.59
C VAL A 105 -9.30 25.46 -0.50
N GLY A 106 -9.36 26.21 0.59
CA GLY A 106 -8.40 27.25 0.94
C GLY A 106 -7.05 26.67 1.40
N SER A 107 -6.16 27.51 1.91
CA SER A 107 -4.79 27.09 2.27
C SER A 107 -4.78 26.04 3.38
N GLU A 108 -5.63 26.19 4.40
CA GLU A 108 -5.68 25.28 5.54
C GLU A 108 -6.23 23.90 5.13
N THR A 109 -7.35 23.91 4.39
CA THR A 109 -7.94 22.69 3.82
C THR A 109 -6.97 22.00 2.88
N MET A 110 -6.23 22.76 2.06
CA MET A 110 -5.22 22.21 1.17
C MET A 110 -4.11 21.52 1.96
N GLU A 111 -3.51 22.22 2.92
CA GLU A 111 -2.43 21.68 3.75
C GLU A 111 -2.87 20.40 4.45
N TYR A 112 -4.06 20.43 5.06
CA TYR A 112 -4.57 19.28 5.79
C TYR A 112 -4.92 18.11 4.84
N LEU A 113 -5.60 18.37 3.72
CA LEU A 113 -6.03 17.35 2.75
C LEU A 113 -4.86 16.54 2.20
N PHE A 114 -3.71 17.20 2.03
CA PHE A 114 -2.48 16.59 1.52
C PHE A 114 -1.48 16.21 2.62
N SER A 115 -1.85 16.31 3.89
CA SER A 115 -1.04 15.84 5.01
C SER A 115 -1.26 14.35 5.32
N SER A 116 -0.34 13.78 6.10
CA SER A 116 -0.49 12.46 6.71
C SER A 116 -1.54 12.42 7.83
N LEU A 117 -2.04 13.58 8.28
CA LEU A 117 -3.06 13.72 9.33
C LEU A 117 -4.48 13.63 8.77
N ALA A 118 -4.65 13.70 7.45
CA ALA A 118 -5.95 13.56 6.79
C ALA A 118 -6.60 12.22 7.15
N LYS A 119 -7.73 12.27 7.84
CA LYS A 119 -8.54 11.11 8.20
C LYS A 119 -9.53 10.81 7.09
N ARG A 120 -9.75 9.52 6.85
CA ARG A 120 -10.82 9.05 5.97
C ARG A 120 -12.19 9.43 6.50
N LYS A 121 -13.17 9.46 5.60
CA LYS A 121 -14.59 9.41 6.00
C LYS A 121 -14.81 8.09 6.75
N THR A 122 -15.35 8.17 7.97
CA THR A 122 -15.79 7.01 8.73
C THR A 122 -16.93 6.33 7.99
N VAL A 123 -16.61 5.30 7.22
CA VAL A 123 -17.56 4.24 6.92
C VAL A 123 -17.72 3.47 8.23
N ALA A 124 -18.97 3.27 8.68
CA ALA A 124 -19.23 2.36 9.80
C ALA A 124 -18.44 1.07 9.57
N PRO A 125 -17.86 0.45 10.61
CA PRO A 125 -17.15 -0.80 10.44
C PRO A 125 -18.13 -1.80 9.82
N GLU A 126 -18.04 -2.03 8.51
CA GLU A 126 -18.62 -3.19 7.87
C GLU A 126 -17.81 -4.36 8.43
N SER A 127 -18.22 -4.82 9.63
CA SER A 127 -17.64 -5.87 10.45
C SER A 127 -16.24 -6.23 9.96
N GLY A 128 -15.23 -5.46 10.40
CA GLY A 128 -13.83 -5.81 10.19
C GLY A 128 -13.69 -7.25 10.65
N GLY A 129 -13.66 -8.17 9.69
CA GLY A 129 -14.03 -9.56 9.93
C GLY A 129 -13.25 -10.08 11.12
N VAL A 130 -13.95 -10.49 12.18
CA VAL A 130 -13.31 -11.13 13.32
C VAL A 130 -12.55 -12.32 12.75
N ARG A 131 -11.22 -12.31 12.88
CA ARG A 131 -10.39 -13.42 12.42
C ARG A 131 -10.91 -14.68 13.11
N PRO A 132 -11.33 -15.72 12.37
CA PRO A 132 -11.64 -17.00 12.98
C PRO A 132 -10.45 -17.42 13.83
N LYS A 133 -10.68 -17.84 15.09
CA LYS A 133 -9.61 -18.23 16.02
C LYS A 133 -8.67 -19.28 15.42
N ASP A 134 -9.17 -20.05 14.46
CA ASP A 134 -8.46 -21.13 13.79
C ASP A 134 -7.89 -20.75 12.42
N ASN A 135 -7.75 -19.45 12.11
CA ASN A 135 -7.18 -19.02 10.82
C ASN A 135 -5.71 -19.51 10.71
N PRO A 136 -5.42 -20.41 9.75
CA PRO A 136 -4.13 -21.08 9.64
C PRO A 136 -3.04 -20.23 8.98
N TYR A 137 -3.35 -19.01 8.50
CA TYR A 137 -2.41 -18.14 7.81
C TYR A 137 -1.86 -17.05 8.73
N PRO A 138 -0.55 -17.08 9.05
CA PRO A 138 0.05 -16.09 9.93
C PRO A 138 0.21 -14.74 9.22
N ARG A 139 0.03 -13.66 9.99
CA ARG A 139 0.37 -12.26 9.67
C ARG A 139 1.89 -12.05 9.59
N ALA A 140 2.58 -12.88 8.82
CA ALA A 140 4.04 -12.94 8.78
C ALA A 140 4.59 -12.53 7.40
N GLY A 141 4.09 -11.42 6.85
CA GLY A 141 4.75 -10.77 5.73
C GLY A 141 6.01 -10.02 6.19
N SER A 142 7.05 -9.99 5.37
CA SER A 142 8.20 -9.12 5.59
C SER A 142 7.84 -7.65 5.36
N LEU A 143 8.31 -6.75 6.23
CA LEU A 143 8.28 -5.31 5.95
C LEU A 143 9.31 -5.01 4.86
N THR A 144 8.84 -4.89 3.62
CA THR A 144 9.71 -4.66 2.46
C THR A 144 9.35 -3.35 1.80
N GLU A 145 10.36 -2.51 1.57
CA GLU A 145 10.21 -1.20 0.92
C GLU A 145 9.66 -1.33 -0.50
N TRP A 146 8.80 -0.40 -0.90
CA TRP A 146 8.17 -0.34 -2.22
C TRP A 146 9.21 -0.44 -3.34
N ALA A 147 10.33 0.28 -3.22
CA ALA A 147 11.39 0.24 -4.22
C ALA A 147 11.93 -1.17 -4.47
N VAL A 148 12.03 -2.00 -3.41
CA VAL A 148 12.47 -3.39 -3.51
C VAL A 148 11.38 -4.23 -4.15
N VAL A 149 10.12 -4.14 -3.66
CA VAL A 149 8.98 -4.86 -4.22
C VAL A 149 8.80 -4.55 -5.72
N ASN A 150 8.93 -3.28 -6.08
CA ASN A 150 8.82 -2.80 -7.46
C ASN A 150 9.86 -3.43 -8.39
N ALA A 151 11.07 -3.70 -7.88
CA ALA A 151 12.13 -4.34 -8.64
C ALA A 151 11.93 -5.85 -8.79
N VAL A 152 11.28 -6.52 -7.82
CA VAL A 152 11.14 -7.99 -7.81
C VAL A 152 9.84 -8.51 -8.43
N LEU A 153 8.73 -7.75 -8.36
CA LEU A 153 7.45 -8.12 -8.98
C LEU A 153 7.24 -7.26 -10.23
N PRO A 154 7.68 -7.67 -11.44
CA PRO A 154 7.52 -6.87 -12.66
C PRO A 154 6.05 -6.73 -13.10
N GLU A 155 5.77 -5.82 -14.03
CA GLU A 155 4.45 -5.75 -14.67
C GLU A 155 4.07 -7.08 -15.33
N ASN A 156 2.79 -7.41 -15.31
CA ASN A 156 2.21 -8.70 -15.71
C ASN A 156 2.58 -9.89 -14.82
N ALA A 157 3.37 -9.72 -13.76
CA ALA A 157 3.58 -10.77 -12.77
C ALA A 157 2.24 -11.16 -12.13
N GLN A 158 2.01 -12.47 -12.01
CA GLN A 158 0.89 -13.03 -11.26
C GLN A 158 1.38 -13.46 -9.88
N PHE A 159 0.60 -13.14 -8.84
CA PHE A 159 0.96 -13.44 -7.46
C PHE A 159 -0.30 -13.65 -6.61
N THR A 160 -0.13 -14.23 -5.43
CA THR A 160 -1.26 -14.46 -4.51
C THR A 160 -1.37 -13.32 -3.51
N VAL A 161 -2.60 -12.83 -3.29
CA VAL A 161 -2.93 -11.94 -2.18
C VAL A 161 -3.72 -12.72 -1.14
N VAL A 162 -3.32 -12.63 0.12
CA VAL A 162 -3.94 -13.30 1.27
C VAL A 162 -4.46 -12.25 2.24
N ASP A 163 -5.78 -12.20 2.46
CA ASP A 163 -6.36 -11.33 3.47
C ASP A 163 -6.11 -11.87 4.88
N THR A 164 -5.46 -11.08 5.73
CA THR A 164 -5.00 -11.57 7.04
C THR A 164 -6.12 -11.74 8.07
N ALA A 165 -7.30 -11.18 7.83
CA ALA A 165 -8.45 -11.34 8.71
C ALA A 165 -9.28 -12.57 8.34
N THR A 166 -9.54 -12.79 7.05
CA THR A 166 -10.46 -13.84 6.57
C THR A 166 -9.77 -15.09 6.04
N SER A 167 -8.45 -15.07 5.85
CA SER A 167 -7.67 -16.12 5.18
C SER A 167 -7.98 -16.32 3.69
N ILE A 168 -8.92 -15.55 3.13
CA ILE A 168 -9.31 -15.70 1.74
C ILE A 168 -8.14 -15.27 0.85
N ARG A 169 -7.93 -16.06 -0.19
CA ARG A 169 -6.84 -15.90 -1.16
C ARG A 169 -7.43 -15.57 -2.53
N PHE A 170 -6.76 -14.72 -3.28
CA PHE A 170 -7.06 -14.50 -4.68
C PHE A 170 -5.78 -14.23 -5.47
N THR A 171 -5.78 -14.59 -6.75
CA THR A 171 -4.66 -14.31 -7.65
C THR A 171 -4.82 -12.92 -8.23
N ALA A 172 -3.76 -12.13 -8.17
CA ALA A 172 -3.69 -10.80 -8.73
C ALA A 172 -2.62 -10.73 -9.83
N VAL A 173 -2.80 -9.79 -10.74
CA VAL A 173 -1.84 -9.46 -11.81
C VAL A 173 -1.42 -8.02 -11.62
N ARG A 174 -0.12 -7.75 -11.61
CA ARG A 174 0.39 -6.38 -11.63
C ARG A 174 0.11 -5.74 -12.98
N VAL A 175 -0.51 -4.56 -13.00
CA VAL A 175 -0.81 -3.80 -14.23
C VAL A 175 -0.13 -2.43 -14.28
N GLY A 176 0.70 -2.09 -13.28
CA GLY A 176 1.51 -0.87 -13.28
C GLY A 176 1.82 -0.36 -11.88
N GLY A 177 1.83 0.97 -11.76
CA GLY A 177 1.97 1.72 -10.51
C GLY A 177 3.33 2.42 -10.33
N GLN A 178 3.30 3.66 -9.83
CA GLN A 178 4.48 4.54 -9.73
C GLN A 178 4.94 4.80 -8.27
N GLY A 179 4.03 4.77 -7.30
CA GLY A 179 4.35 4.89 -5.86
C GLY A 179 3.83 3.73 -5.01
N HIS A 180 3.08 2.82 -5.64
CA HIS A 180 2.49 1.62 -5.09
C HIS A 180 2.16 0.70 -6.28
N MET A 181 1.62 -0.48 -6.02
CA MET A 181 1.33 -1.44 -7.08
C MET A 181 -0.14 -1.34 -7.51
N ASP A 182 -0.35 -1.11 -8.81
CA ASP A 182 -1.67 -1.23 -9.43
C ASP A 182 -1.90 -2.68 -9.86
N ILE A 183 -3.06 -3.23 -9.50
CA ILE A 183 -3.40 -4.63 -9.69
C ILE A 183 -4.80 -4.82 -10.26
N VAL A 184 -4.97 -5.93 -10.98
CA VAL A 184 -6.29 -6.52 -11.27
C VAL A 184 -6.35 -7.93 -10.71
N THR A 185 -7.55 -8.48 -10.52
CA THR A 185 -7.72 -9.91 -10.25
C THR A 185 -7.47 -10.73 -11.51
N ALA A 186 -6.76 -11.85 -11.41
CA ALA A 186 -6.37 -12.62 -12.60
C ALA A 186 -7.57 -13.17 -13.40
N ASP A 187 -8.63 -13.54 -12.70
CA ASP A 187 -9.83 -14.18 -13.28
C ASP A 187 -11.08 -13.90 -12.43
N GLY A 188 -12.22 -14.43 -12.88
CA GLY A 188 -13.51 -14.21 -12.23
C GLY A 188 -13.63 -14.87 -10.86
N GLU A 189 -12.94 -15.99 -10.62
CA GLU A 189 -12.92 -16.63 -9.31
C GLU A 189 -12.16 -15.78 -8.28
N SER A 190 -10.98 -15.27 -8.69
CA SER A 190 -10.19 -14.33 -7.92
C SER A 190 -10.98 -13.06 -7.62
N TYR A 191 -11.78 -12.57 -8.57
CA TYR A 191 -12.67 -11.43 -8.33
C TYR A 191 -13.78 -11.75 -7.32
N GLN A 192 -14.39 -12.94 -7.37
CA GLN A 192 -15.37 -13.34 -6.35
C GLN A 192 -14.73 -13.42 -4.95
N ASN A 193 -13.50 -13.93 -4.84
CA ASN A 193 -12.78 -13.96 -3.57
C ASN A 193 -12.41 -12.56 -3.09
N TYR A 194 -12.01 -11.66 -3.98
CA TYR A 194 -11.84 -10.24 -3.70
C TYR A 194 -13.13 -9.60 -3.16
N LEU A 195 -14.29 -9.89 -3.74
CA LEU A 195 -15.56 -9.36 -3.21
C LEU A 195 -15.87 -9.94 -1.82
N LYS A 196 -15.63 -11.23 -1.57
CA LYS A 196 -15.88 -11.86 -0.26
C LYS A 196 -15.09 -11.20 0.88
N ILE A 197 -13.83 -10.80 0.65
CA ILE A 197 -13.05 -10.08 1.68
C ILE A 197 -13.62 -8.70 2.01
N PHE A 198 -14.50 -8.16 1.15
CA PHE A 198 -15.25 -6.93 1.35
C PHE A 198 -16.76 -7.19 1.51
N SER A 199 -17.14 -8.32 2.11
CA SER A 199 -18.54 -8.65 2.43
C SER A 199 -19.45 -8.74 1.19
N GLY A 200 -18.89 -9.17 0.06
CA GLY A 200 -19.61 -9.46 -1.19
C GLY A 200 -19.71 -8.29 -2.17
N LYS A 201 -19.14 -7.11 -1.87
CA LYS A 201 -19.20 -5.92 -2.73
C LYS A 201 -17.89 -5.13 -2.65
N VAL A 202 -17.59 -4.31 -3.66
CA VAL A 202 -16.45 -3.38 -3.59
C VAL A 202 -16.63 -2.41 -2.43
N SER A 203 -15.52 -2.00 -1.80
CA SER A 203 -15.54 -1.18 -0.59
C SER A 203 -14.32 -0.28 -0.51
N SER A 204 -14.48 0.97 -0.10
CA SER A 204 -13.31 1.85 0.12
C SER A 204 -12.48 1.44 1.35
N ASN A 205 -12.82 0.34 2.04
CA ASN A 205 -12.03 -0.18 3.15
C ASN A 205 -10.64 -0.59 2.69
N LYS A 206 -9.66 -0.39 3.58
CA LYS A 206 -8.30 -0.88 3.40
C LYS A 206 -8.11 -2.11 4.27
N ARG A 207 -7.39 -3.11 3.77
CA ARG A 207 -7.22 -4.37 4.49
C ARG A 207 -5.73 -4.71 4.64
N PRO A 208 -5.30 -5.23 5.81
CA PRO A 208 -3.97 -5.81 5.97
C PRO A 208 -3.92 -7.14 5.21
N VAL A 209 -3.03 -7.23 4.23
CA VAL A 209 -2.88 -8.41 3.38
C VAL A 209 -1.41 -8.85 3.33
N VAL A 210 -1.18 -10.11 2.99
CA VAL A 210 0.15 -10.63 2.64
C VAL A 210 0.16 -10.94 1.15
N VAL A 211 1.20 -10.47 0.46
CA VAL A 211 1.48 -10.81 -0.94
C VAL A 211 2.49 -11.94 -0.98
N GLU A 212 2.18 -13.01 -1.70
CA GLU A 212 3.04 -14.18 -1.87
C GLU A 212 3.50 -14.30 -3.32
N TYR A 213 4.81 -14.27 -3.53
CA TYR A 213 5.46 -14.33 -4.83
C TYR A 213 6.88 -14.89 -4.69
N ASP A 214 7.26 -15.86 -5.53
CA ASP A 214 8.57 -16.53 -5.52
C ASP A 214 9.07 -16.94 -4.13
N ASP A 215 8.22 -17.67 -3.39
CA ASP A 215 8.44 -18.13 -2.00
C ASP A 215 8.65 -17.01 -0.95
N GLN A 216 8.55 -15.75 -1.37
CA GLN A 216 8.59 -14.60 -0.47
C GLN A 216 7.18 -14.18 -0.06
N ARG A 217 7.09 -13.63 1.16
CA ARG A 217 5.87 -13.06 1.72
C ARG A 217 6.12 -11.60 2.07
N TYR A 218 5.33 -10.70 1.52
CA TYR A 218 5.44 -9.27 1.71
C TYR A 218 4.23 -8.75 2.47
N ALA A 219 4.45 -8.00 3.55
CA ALA A 219 3.38 -7.32 4.25
C ALA A 219 2.88 -6.14 3.40
N ALA A 220 1.57 -6.06 3.19
CA ALA A 220 0.97 -5.06 2.34
C ALA A 220 -0.38 -4.58 2.88
N SER A 221 -0.91 -3.52 2.27
CA SER A 221 -2.26 -3.04 2.48
C SER A 221 -2.99 -2.93 1.16
N LEU A 222 -4.15 -3.58 1.08
CA LEU A 222 -5.03 -3.57 -0.08
C LEU A 222 -6.07 -2.45 0.06
N TYR A 223 -6.26 -1.66 -0.99
CA TYR A 223 -7.44 -0.81 -1.15
C TYR A 223 -8.58 -1.61 -1.82
N GLY A 224 -9.81 -1.51 -1.31
CA GLY A 224 -10.93 -2.35 -1.76
C GLY A 224 -11.82 -1.78 -2.86
N MET A 225 -11.49 -0.59 -3.36
CA MET A 225 -12.28 0.07 -4.40
C MET A 225 -11.45 0.11 -5.68
N PRO A 226 -11.84 -0.66 -6.71
CA PRO A 226 -11.28 -0.51 -8.04
C PRO A 226 -11.54 0.91 -8.58
N HIS A 227 -10.59 1.43 -9.33
CA HIS A 227 -10.60 2.76 -9.92
C HIS A 227 -9.76 2.82 -11.20
N GLY A 228 -9.65 4.01 -11.78
CA GLY A 228 -8.97 4.22 -13.05
C GLY A 228 -9.82 3.82 -14.25
N GLU A 229 -9.20 3.78 -15.42
CA GLU A 229 -9.83 3.29 -16.64
C GLU A 229 -9.88 1.76 -16.63
N ASN A 230 -10.91 1.20 -17.26
CA ASN A 230 -11.00 -0.24 -17.40
C ASN A 230 -9.87 -0.73 -18.31
N THR A 231 -9.01 -1.58 -17.77
CA THR A 231 -7.85 -2.14 -18.46
C THR A 231 -8.23 -3.25 -19.46
N GLY A 232 -9.50 -3.69 -19.46
CA GLY A 232 -9.98 -4.82 -20.28
C GLY A 232 -9.52 -6.19 -19.76
N VAL A 233 -8.81 -6.23 -18.63
CA VAL A 233 -8.31 -7.41 -17.94
C VAL A 233 -8.80 -7.37 -16.49
N GLY A 234 -9.07 -8.52 -15.85
CA GLY A 234 -9.52 -8.48 -14.45
C GLY A 234 -10.63 -9.45 -14.03
N GLY A 235 -11.09 -10.36 -14.90
CA GLY A 235 -12.14 -11.31 -14.52
C GLY A 235 -13.49 -10.69 -14.11
N GLY A 236 -13.78 -9.45 -14.53
CA GLY A 236 -14.98 -8.71 -14.14
C GLY A 236 -14.71 -7.54 -13.18
N MET A 237 -13.49 -7.39 -12.67
CA MET A 237 -13.06 -6.14 -12.03
C MET A 237 -13.10 -4.99 -13.04
N GLN A 238 -13.77 -3.89 -12.68
CA GLN A 238 -13.85 -2.69 -13.50
C GLN A 238 -12.74 -1.72 -13.10
N GLY A 239 -11.69 -1.62 -13.91
CA GLY A 239 -10.49 -0.84 -13.57
C GLY A 239 -9.47 -1.69 -12.82
N TYR A 240 -8.65 -1.04 -12.00
CA TYR A 240 -7.62 -1.66 -11.17
C TYR A 240 -7.71 -1.16 -9.74
N THR A 241 -7.12 -1.88 -8.80
CA THR A 241 -7.02 -1.44 -7.41
C THR A 241 -5.56 -1.47 -6.95
N CYS A 242 -5.30 -1.05 -5.72
CA CYS A 242 -3.93 -0.74 -5.28
C CYS A 242 -3.49 -1.59 -4.09
N LEU A 243 -2.23 -2.05 -4.15
CA LEU A 243 -1.50 -2.60 -3.03
C LEU A 243 -0.39 -1.64 -2.61
N TYR A 244 -0.36 -1.33 -1.32
CA TYR A 244 0.65 -0.50 -0.68
C TYR A 244 1.57 -1.36 0.15
N PHE A 245 2.88 -1.12 0.03
CA PHE A 245 3.96 -1.74 0.79
C PHE A 245 4.64 -0.68 1.67
N GLN A 246 5.61 -1.10 2.48
CA GLN A 246 6.40 -0.16 3.28
C GLN A 246 7.00 0.93 2.35
N GLY A 247 6.92 2.20 2.76
CA GLY A 247 7.41 3.32 1.94
C GLY A 247 6.60 3.64 0.68
N SER A 248 5.45 2.99 0.46
CA SER A 248 4.54 3.35 -0.65
C SER A 248 3.91 4.72 -0.46
N LEU A 249 3.60 5.37 -1.59
CA LEU A 249 3.04 6.71 -1.68
C LEU A 249 1.68 6.68 -2.40
N SER A 250 0.74 7.54 -1.98
CA SER A 250 -0.50 7.76 -2.75
C SER A 250 -0.14 8.35 -4.11
N ASN A 251 -0.63 7.73 -5.19
CA ASN A 251 -0.30 8.14 -6.57
C ASN A 251 -0.56 9.65 -6.77
N GLY A 252 0.33 10.30 -7.52
CA GLY A 252 0.24 11.69 -7.94
C GLY A 252 0.80 12.73 -6.96
N LEU A 253 0.94 12.43 -5.66
CA LEU A 253 1.23 13.48 -4.65
C LEU A 253 2.39 13.18 -3.72
N GLY A 254 2.91 11.94 -3.73
CA GLY A 254 4.05 11.56 -2.89
C GLY A 254 3.72 11.51 -1.38
N ILE A 255 2.44 11.34 -1.02
CA ILE A 255 1.99 11.38 0.38
C ILE A 255 1.93 9.97 0.95
N VAL A 256 2.43 9.83 2.17
CA VAL A 256 2.29 8.63 2.97
C VAL A 256 0.89 8.55 3.58
N ASP A 257 0.21 7.41 3.43
CA ASP A 257 -1.10 7.16 4.01
C ASP A 257 -0.97 6.37 5.32
N ALA A 258 -1.33 7.02 6.44
CA ALA A 258 -1.16 6.44 7.78
C ALA A 258 -1.94 5.13 7.99
N GLU A 259 -3.08 4.96 7.32
CA GLU A 259 -3.89 3.76 7.44
C GLU A 259 -3.31 2.59 6.63
N HIS A 260 -2.80 2.87 5.43
CA HIS A 260 -2.03 1.86 4.69
C HIS A 260 -0.82 1.40 5.51
N ASN A 261 -0.07 2.32 6.12
CA ASN A 261 1.05 1.99 6.99
C ASN A 261 0.61 1.13 8.18
N ALA A 262 -0.47 1.50 8.88
CA ALA A 262 -0.98 0.71 10.00
C ALA A 262 -1.34 -0.72 9.56
N ASN A 263 -1.98 -0.88 8.41
CA ASN A 263 -2.33 -2.19 7.85
C ASN A 263 -1.09 -3.01 7.45
N ILE A 264 -0.07 -2.38 6.87
CA ILE A 264 1.21 -3.04 6.57
C ILE A 264 1.85 -3.57 7.86
N GLN A 265 1.86 -2.76 8.93
CA GLN A 265 2.36 -3.19 10.24
C GLN A 265 1.54 -4.35 10.82
N ILE A 266 0.20 -4.33 10.68
CA ILE A 266 -0.65 -5.47 11.10
C ILE A 266 -0.30 -6.73 10.30
N ALA A 267 -0.08 -6.62 9.00
CA ALA A 267 0.26 -7.75 8.13
C ALA A 267 1.67 -8.32 8.37
N ALA A 268 2.55 -7.56 9.01
CA ALA A 268 3.91 -7.97 9.35
C ALA A 268 4.06 -8.61 10.74
N LYS A 269 3.09 -8.42 11.63
CA LYS A 269 3.13 -8.95 13.01
C LYS A 269 3.10 -10.48 13.02
N LYS A 270 4.26 -11.09 13.26
CA LYS A 270 4.35 -12.50 13.65
C LYS A 270 3.53 -12.71 14.93
N GLU A 271 2.74 -13.76 14.97
CA GLU A 271 2.01 -14.13 16.18
C GLU A 271 2.99 -14.71 17.19
N GLU A 272 2.87 -14.30 18.45
CA GLU A 272 3.57 -14.89 19.60
C GLU A 272 2.91 -16.21 20.02
#